data_AF-A0A966DGK7-F1
#
_entry.id   AF-A0A966DGK7-F1
#
_cell.length_a   1.000
_cell.length_b   1.000
_cell.length_c   1.000
_cell.angle_alpha   90.00
_cell.angle_beta   90.00
_cell.angle_gamma   90.00
#
_symmetry.space_group_name_H-M   'P 1'
#
loop_
_entity.id
_entity.type
_entity.pdbx_description
1 polymer ?
#
loop_
_entity_poly.entity_id
_entity_poly.type
_entity_poly.pdbx_seq_one_letter_code
_entity_poly.pdbx_strand_id
1 'polypeptide(L)'
;MDTKNNKKGRLIYLLKYLYENTDEQNPVSTNELIAYFADRDISVNRKTIKDDIDVLSDAGFDIVTIKSSFNSFFWGERQFQIPELKLLIDAVSSSKFITRDKSEELIKKLTDLNYELLKNRYHLGEAKEAALENMEEIALKRGFILSGNRIDYERVARTVLDEFRAGILGRVTLEYPDF
;
A
#
# COMPACT_ATOMS: atom_id res chain seq x y z
N MET A 1 -17.50 22.52 21.54
CA MET A 1 -18.36 22.27 20.36
C MET A 1 -19.14 21.01 20.65
N ASP A 2 -20.47 21.02 20.50
CA ASP A 2 -21.34 19.88 20.77
C ASP A 2 -20.91 18.64 19.95
N THR A 3 -20.20 17.72 20.61
CA THR A 3 -19.67 16.49 20.04
C THR A 3 -20.75 15.43 19.79
N LYS A 4 -21.96 15.61 20.32
CA LYS A 4 -23.02 14.59 20.33
C LYS A 4 -23.61 14.21 18.96
N ASN A 5 -23.37 14.98 17.89
CA ASN A 5 -23.92 14.60 16.57
C ASN A 5 -23.27 15.32 15.38
N ASN A 6 -21.96 15.56 15.40
CA ASN A 6 -21.28 16.15 14.24
C ASN A 6 -21.17 15.10 13.11
N LYS A 7 -22.24 14.98 12.31
CA LYS A 7 -22.32 14.07 11.16
C LYS A 7 -21.14 14.23 10.19
N LYS A 8 -20.71 15.48 9.95
CA LYS A 8 -19.57 15.78 9.08
C LYS A 8 -18.28 15.24 9.67
N GLY A 9 -18.02 15.52 10.95
CA GLY A 9 -16.84 15.00 11.64
C GLY A 9 -16.80 13.47 11.66
N ARG A 10 -17.95 12.83 11.92
CA ARG A 10 -18.07 11.37 11.94
C ARG A 10 -17.72 10.72 10.60
N LEU A 11 -18.25 11.24 9.48
CA LEU A 11 -17.91 10.74 8.14
C LEU A 11 -16.42 10.86 7.84
N ILE A 12 -15.80 11.98 8.24
CA ILE A 12 -14.35 12.18 8.07
C ILE A 12 -13.55 11.18 8.91
N TYR A 13 -13.96 10.91 10.14
CA TYR A 13 -13.32 9.89 10.98
C TYR A 13 -13.49 8.48 10.41
N LEU A 14 -14.69 8.14 9.91
CA LEU A 14 -14.94 6.84 9.27
C LEU A 14 -14.02 6.65 8.06
N LEU A 15 -14.02 7.64 7.16
CA LEU A 15 -13.22 7.61 5.94
C LEU A 15 -11.73 7.46 6.24
N LYS A 16 -11.22 8.28 7.18
CA LYS A 16 -9.83 8.20 7.63
C LYS A 16 -9.50 6.83 8.21
N TYR A 17 -10.37 6.30 9.06
CA TYR A 17 -10.16 4.99 9.68
C TYR A 17 -10.09 3.86 8.65
N LEU A 18 -11.06 3.80 7.72
CA LEU A 18 -11.09 2.81 6.65
C LEU A 18 -9.82 2.89 5.80
N TYR A 19 -9.44 4.10 5.38
CA TYR A 19 -8.25 4.32 4.56
C TYR A 19 -6.96 3.83 5.25
N GLU A 20 -6.76 4.19 6.51
CA GLU A 20 -5.50 3.94 7.24
C GLU A 20 -5.40 2.54 7.86
N ASN A 21 -6.52 1.88 8.19
CA ASN A 21 -6.51 0.70 9.07
C ASN A 21 -7.13 -0.56 8.45
N THR A 22 -7.65 -0.51 7.22
CA THR A 22 -8.35 -1.65 6.63
C THR A 22 -7.85 -2.00 5.25
N ASP A 23 -7.85 -3.28 4.90
CA ASP A 23 -7.56 -3.79 3.57
C ASP A 23 -8.27 -5.14 3.37
N GLU A 24 -8.10 -5.80 2.22
CA GLU A 24 -8.74 -7.09 1.92
C GLU A 24 -8.45 -8.17 2.98
N GLN A 25 -7.27 -8.15 3.59
CA GLN A 25 -6.84 -9.10 4.62
C GLN A 25 -7.21 -8.63 6.03
N ASN A 26 -7.41 -7.32 6.22
CA ASN A 26 -7.73 -6.68 7.49
C ASN A 26 -9.06 -5.89 7.41
N PRO A 27 -10.22 -6.56 7.19
CA PRO A 27 -11.51 -5.88 7.17
C PRO A 27 -11.97 -5.51 8.58
N VAL A 28 -12.66 -4.37 8.72
CA VAL A 28 -13.27 -3.94 9.99
C VAL A 28 -14.75 -4.29 10.04
N SER A 29 -15.20 -4.94 11.10
CA SER A 29 -16.60 -5.26 11.33
C SER A 29 -17.42 -4.05 11.78
N THR A 30 -18.73 -4.13 11.59
CA THR A 30 -19.68 -3.13 12.12
C THR A 30 -19.53 -2.94 13.64
N ASN A 31 -19.25 -3.99 14.40
CA ASN A 31 -19.12 -3.90 15.86
C ASN A 31 -17.80 -3.20 16.26
N GLU A 32 -16.71 -3.44 15.53
CA GLU A 32 -15.44 -2.75 15.74
C GLU A 32 -15.53 -1.26 15.41
N LEU A 33 -16.25 -0.88 14.35
CA LEU A 33 -16.52 0.53 14.06
C LEU A 33 -17.36 1.21 15.16
N ILE A 34 -18.36 0.51 15.71
CA ILE A 34 -19.14 1.03 16.85
C ILE A 34 -18.22 1.29 18.06
N ALA A 35 -17.31 0.36 18.37
CA ALA A 35 -16.33 0.53 19.44
C ALA A 35 -15.38 1.70 19.15
N TYR A 36 -14.84 1.80 17.93
CA TYR A 36 -13.97 2.88 17.48
C TYR A 36 -14.60 4.28 17.68
N PHE A 37 -15.90 4.42 17.41
CA PHE A 37 -16.64 5.66 17.63
C PHE A 37 -16.97 5.90 19.10
N ALA A 38 -17.30 4.85 19.86
CA ALA A 38 -17.57 4.94 21.30
C ALA A 38 -16.36 5.46 22.08
N ASP A 39 -15.15 5.03 21.73
CA ASP A 39 -13.88 5.52 22.31
C ASP A 39 -13.63 7.02 22.08
N ARG A 40 -14.41 7.64 21.19
CA ARG A 40 -14.37 9.07 20.85
C ARG A 40 -15.60 9.83 21.31
N ASP A 41 -16.40 9.25 22.21
CA ASP A 41 -17.68 9.77 22.70
C ASP A 41 -18.72 9.99 21.59
N ILE A 42 -18.60 9.28 20.46
CA ILE A 42 -19.55 9.33 19.33
C ILE A 42 -20.42 8.08 19.39
N SER A 43 -21.70 8.25 19.76
CA SER A 43 -22.66 7.15 19.77
C SER A 43 -23.19 6.88 18.37
N VAL A 44 -23.00 5.67 17.87
CA VAL A 44 -23.49 5.19 16.57
C VAL A 44 -24.11 3.81 16.72
N ASN A 45 -25.02 3.47 15.81
CA ASN A 45 -25.60 2.13 15.73
C ASN A 45 -25.36 1.52 14.34
N ARG A 46 -25.73 0.25 14.16
CA ARG A 46 -25.54 -0.48 12.89
C ARG A 46 -26.16 0.23 11.69
N LYS A 47 -27.32 0.85 11.86
CA LYS A 47 -27.97 1.62 10.80
C LYS A 47 -27.17 2.87 10.46
N THR A 48 -26.67 3.59 11.47
CA THR A 48 -25.80 4.76 11.25
C THR A 48 -24.53 4.40 10.50
N ILE A 49 -23.84 3.31 10.87
CA ILE A 49 -22.64 2.86 10.15
C ILE A 49 -22.98 2.53 8.71
N LYS A 50 -24.07 1.78 8.48
CA LYS A 50 -24.49 1.44 7.12
C LYS A 50 -24.78 2.70 6.29
N ASP A 51 -25.59 3.61 6.82
CA ASP A 51 -25.95 4.84 6.12
C ASP A 51 -24.70 5.70 5.82
N ASP A 52 -23.73 5.76 6.74
CA ASP A 52 -22.48 6.49 6.52
C ASP A 52 -21.57 5.80 5.47
N ILE A 53 -21.49 4.46 5.46
CA ILE A 53 -20.78 3.70 4.42
C ILE A 53 -21.41 3.93 3.05
N ASP A 54 -22.74 3.84 2.96
CA ASP A 54 -23.50 4.08 1.73
C ASP A 54 -23.21 5.49 1.20
N VAL A 55 -23.20 6.52 2.07
CA VAL A 55 -22.85 7.90 1.70
C VAL A 55 -21.42 8.04 1.15
N LEU A 56 -20.45 7.33 1.73
CA LEU A 56 -19.07 7.37 1.26
C LEU A 56 -18.91 6.62 -0.06
N SER A 57 -19.55 5.46 -0.22
CA SER A 57 -19.57 4.71 -1.48
C SER A 57 -20.24 5.50 -2.61
N ASP A 58 -21.37 6.14 -2.34
CA ASP A 58 -22.08 7.01 -3.31
C ASP A 58 -21.25 8.24 -3.70
N ALA A 59 -20.34 8.68 -2.82
CA ALA A 59 -19.39 9.75 -3.11
C ALA A 59 -18.19 9.29 -3.96
N GLY A 60 -18.09 8.00 -4.31
CA GLY A 60 -17.05 7.43 -5.16
C GLY A 60 -15.84 6.89 -4.42
N PHE A 61 -15.92 6.68 -3.10
CA PHE A 61 -14.87 5.98 -2.36
C PHE A 61 -15.06 4.47 -2.49
N ASP A 62 -14.03 3.75 -2.93
CA ASP A 62 -14.07 2.29 -3.06
C ASP A 62 -13.97 1.61 -1.68
N ILE A 63 -15.12 1.49 -1.03
CA ILE A 63 -15.29 0.78 0.23
C ILE A 63 -15.98 -0.55 -0.08
N VAL A 64 -15.22 -1.63 0.01
CA VAL A 64 -15.71 -2.98 -0.24
C VAL A 64 -16.44 -3.49 1.00
N THR A 65 -17.65 -4.01 0.80
CA THR A 65 -18.46 -4.60 1.87
C THR A 65 -18.49 -6.12 1.77
N ILE A 66 -17.99 -6.80 2.81
CA ILE A 66 -18.11 -8.24 2.99
C ILE A 66 -19.41 -8.53 3.75
N LYS A 67 -20.39 -9.11 3.05
CA LYS A 67 -21.71 -9.44 3.62
C LYS A 67 -21.62 -10.67 4.51
N SER A 68 -22.05 -10.54 5.77
CA SER A 68 -22.18 -11.66 6.71
C SER A 68 -23.25 -11.35 7.77
N SER A 69 -23.40 -12.20 8.80
CA SER A 69 -24.21 -11.88 9.99
C SER A 69 -23.82 -10.55 10.64
N PHE A 70 -22.55 -10.17 10.51
CA PHE A 70 -22.04 -8.83 10.80
C PHE A 70 -21.23 -8.35 9.60
N ASN A 71 -21.74 -7.37 8.87
CA ASN A 71 -21.00 -6.82 7.74
C ASN A 71 -19.64 -6.28 8.19
N SER A 72 -18.63 -6.53 7.36
CA SER A 72 -17.31 -5.94 7.49
C SER A 72 -16.98 -5.12 6.24
N PHE A 73 -16.09 -4.16 6.40
CA PHE A 73 -15.77 -3.14 5.42
C PHE A 73 -14.26 -3.03 5.28
N PHE A 74 -13.78 -2.76 4.08
CA PHE A 74 -12.38 -2.39 3.89
C PHE A 74 -12.23 -1.43 2.71
N TRP A 75 -11.10 -0.74 2.67
CA TRP A 75 -10.74 0.12 1.56
C TRP A 75 -10.19 -0.69 0.38
N GLY A 76 -10.87 -0.66 -0.77
CA GLY A 76 -10.53 -1.46 -1.96
C GLY A 76 -9.45 -0.81 -2.83
N GLU A 77 -9.69 0.39 -3.36
CA GLU A 77 -8.75 1.06 -4.27
C GLU A 77 -7.47 1.49 -3.56
N ARG A 78 -6.42 0.71 -3.73
CA ARG A 78 -5.05 1.13 -3.43
C ARG A 78 -4.39 1.61 -4.72
N GLN A 79 -3.79 2.80 -4.69
CA GLN A 79 -3.10 3.36 -5.86
C GLN A 79 -1.98 2.46 -6.41
N PHE A 80 -1.36 1.65 -5.54
CA PHE A 80 -0.35 0.67 -5.91
C PHE A 80 -0.51 -0.60 -5.09
N GLN A 81 -0.49 -1.75 -5.75
CA GLN A 81 -0.30 -3.03 -5.10
C GLN A 81 1.15 -3.16 -4.57
N ILE A 82 1.37 -4.04 -3.60
CA ILE A 82 2.70 -4.27 -3.01
C ILE A 82 3.78 -4.57 -4.06
N PRO A 83 3.55 -5.45 -5.06
CA PRO A 83 4.56 -5.73 -6.10
C PRO A 83 4.89 -4.50 -6.95
N GLU A 84 3.90 -3.67 -7.26
CA GLU A 84 4.05 -2.45 -8.06
C GLU A 84 4.83 -1.39 -7.27
N LEU A 85 4.54 -1.26 -5.98
CA LEU A 85 5.25 -0.35 -5.11
C LEU A 85 6.72 -0.76 -4.95
N LYS A 86 6.98 -2.06 -4.84
CA LYS A 86 8.35 -2.60 -4.82
C LYS A 86 9.08 -2.30 -6.12
N LEU A 87 8.42 -2.49 -7.26
CA LEU A 87 8.99 -2.15 -8.57
C LEU A 87 9.35 -0.66 -8.66
N LEU A 88 8.49 0.23 -8.15
CA LEU A 88 8.75 1.67 -8.12
C LEU A 88 9.92 2.03 -7.19
N ILE A 89 9.99 1.42 -6.00
CA ILE A 89 11.12 1.59 -5.08
C ILE A 89 12.42 1.11 -5.72
N ASP A 90 12.41 -0.04 -6.40
CA ASP A 90 13.56 -0.61 -7.08
C ASP A 90 14.00 0.28 -8.27
N ALA A 91 13.05 0.83 -9.02
CA ALA A 91 13.31 1.76 -10.13
C ALA A 91 13.90 3.11 -9.65
N VAL A 92 13.39 3.65 -8.54
CA VAL A 92 13.91 4.89 -7.93
C VAL A 92 15.30 4.67 -7.32
N SER A 93 15.50 3.53 -6.66
CA SER A 93 16.80 3.16 -6.05
C SER A 93 17.89 2.94 -7.10
N SER A 94 17.52 2.45 -8.28
CA SER A 94 18.44 2.18 -9.39
C SER A 94 18.62 3.35 -10.37
N SER A 95 17.88 4.45 -10.20
CA SER A 95 17.92 5.59 -11.11
C SER A 95 19.23 6.36 -11.00
N LYS A 96 19.98 6.45 -12.10
CA LYS A 96 21.22 7.26 -12.20
C LYS A 96 20.99 8.76 -12.28
N PHE A 97 19.77 9.20 -12.57
CA PHE A 97 19.43 10.62 -12.76
C PHE A 97 18.93 11.28 -11.48
N ILE A 98 18.59 10.48 -10.47
CA ILE A 98 18.09 10.94 -9.19
C ILE A 98 19.28 10.90 -8.21
N THR A 99 19.53 12.01 -7.52
CA THR A 99 20.59 12.04 -6.50
C THR A 99 20.22 11.12 -5.35
N ARG A 100 21.22 10.61 -4.62
CA ARG A 100 20.98 9.74 -3.46
C ARG A 100 19.95 10.32 -2.49
N ASP A 101 20.11 11.58 -2.10
CA ASP A 101 19.20 12.27 -1.18
C ASP A 101 17.77 12.32 -1.73
N LYS A 102 17.62 12.48 -3.05
CA LYS A 102 16.31 12.53 -3.70
C LYS A 102 15.70 11.15 -3.88
N SER A 103 16.51 10.12 -4.11
CA SER A 103 16.05 8.72 -4.11
C SER A 103 15.59 8.32 -2.71
N GLU A 104 16.33 8.67 -1.66
CA GLU A 104 15.93 8.40 -0.26
C GLU A 104 14.61 9.11 0.09
N GLU A 105 14.42 10.37 -0.33
CA GLU A 105 13.15 11.09 -0.15
C GLU A 105 11.98 10.43 -0.90
N LEU A 106 12.21 9.98 -2.13
CA LEU A 106 11.19 9.34 -2.96
C LEU A 106 10.85 7.93 -2.46
N ILE A 107 11.84 7.13 -2.08
CA ILE A 107 11.64 5.80 -1.49
C ILE A 107 10.84 5.93 -0.20
N LYS A 108 11.13 6.93 0.64
CA LYS A 108 10.36 7.20 1.84
C LYS A 108 8.89 7.50 1.51
N LYS A 109 8.63 8.41 0.57
CA LYS A 109 7.26 8.73 0.13
C LYS A 109 6.53 7.52 -0.46
N LEU A 110 7.22 6.70 -1.26
CA LEU A 110 6.66 5.48 -1.83
C LEU A 110 6.34 4.47 -0.72
N THR A 111 7.25 4.28 0.24
CA THR A 111 7.02 3.38 1.37
C THR A 111 5.86 3.86 2.24
N ASP A 112 5.73 5.17 2.46
CA ASP A 112 4.64 5.79 3.22
C ASP A 112 3.26 5.63 2.56
N LEU A 113 3.19 5.47 1.23
CA LEU A 113 1.93 5.21 0.51
C LEU A 113 1.29 3.86 0.87
N ASN A 114 2.02 2.94 1.51
CA ASN A 114 1.49 1.62 1.86
C ASN A 114 2.20 0.95 3.07
N TYR A 115 2.71 1.77 4.00
CA TYR A 115 3.62 1.36 5.08
C TYR A 115 3.04 0.29 6.01
N GLU A 116 1.79 0.45 6.46
CA GLU A 116 1.15 -0.48 7.41
C GLU A 116 0.86 -1.85 6.77
N LEU A 117 0.51 -1.89 5.48
CA LEU A 117 0.30 -3.13 4.72
C LEU A 117 1.60 -3.92 4.52
N LEU A 118 2.70 -3.23 4.18
CA LEU A 118 4.03 -3.83 4.05
C LEU A 118 4.54 -4.36 5.39
N LYS A 119 4.37 -3.57 6.46
CA LYS A 119 4.80 -3.92 7.80
C LYS A 119 4.07 -5.14 8.36
N ASN A 120 2.74 -5.18 8.21
CA ASN A 120 1.90 -6.25 8.76
C ASN A 120 2.02 -7.56 7.98
N ARG A 121 2.08 -7.52 6.64
CA ARG A 121 2.16 -8.74 5.81
C ARG A 121 3.53 -9.44 5.86
N TYR A 122 4.61 -8.69 6.11
CA TYR A 122 5.97 -9.24 6.08
C TYR A 122 6.69 -9.19 7.44
N HIS A 123 6.01 -8.79 8.51
CA HIS A 123 6.60 -8.62 9.84
C HIS A 123 7.89 -7.80 9.80
N LEU A 124 7.87 -6.69 9.04
CA LEU A 124 9.06 -5.87 8.86
C LEU A 124 9.45 -5.22 10.20
N GLY A 125 10.54 -5.71 10.80
CA GLY A 125 11.32 -4.95 11.78
C GLY A 125 11.98 -3.73 11.12
N GLU A 126 12.70 -2.91 11.88
CA GLU A 126 13.43 -1.76 11.33
C GLU A 126 14.19 -2.15 10.05
N ALA A 127 13.89 -1.44 8.97
CA ALA A 127 14.08 -1.88 7.59
C ALA A 127 15.51 -2.35 7.27
N LYS A 128 15.67 -3.63 6.89
CA LYS A 128 16.85 -4.17 6.20
C LYS A 128 16.58 -5.35 5.24
N GLU A 129 17.07 -5.17 4.00
CA GLU A 129 17.94 -6.05 3.18
C GLU A 129 17.42 -7.20 2.26
N ALA A 130 16.14 -7.54 2.13
CA ALA A 130 15.76 -8.63 1.18
C ALA A 130 15.85 -8.28 -0.33
N ALA A 131 15.67 -7.01 -0.72
CA ALA A 131 15.70 -6.60 -2.14
C ALA A 131 17.12 -6.43 -2.68
N LEU A 132 18.04 -5.93 -1.84
CA LEU A 132 19.44 -5.76 -2.17
C LEU A 132 20.12 -7.12 -2.42
N GLU A 133 19.88 -8.10 -1.54
CA GLU A 133 20.44 -9.46 -1.68
C GLU A 133 20.11 -10.11 -3.03
N ASN A 134 18.88 -9.95 -3.52
CA ASN A 134 18.46 -10.48 -4.82
C ASN A 134 19.19 -9.78 -5.99
N MET A 135 19.39 -8.47 -5.90
CA MET A 135 20.15 -7.72 -6.91
C MET A 135 21.64 -8.07 -6.90
N GLU A 136 22.22 -8.29 -5.72
CA GLU A 136 23.59 -8.76 -5.56
C GLU A 136 23.76 -10.16 -6.17
N GLU A 137 22.81 -11.07 -5.93
CA GLU A 137 22.87 -12.41 -6.51
C GLU A 137 22.76 -12.40 -8.04
N ILE A 138 21.89 -11.56 -8.60
CA ILE A 138 21.78 -11.35 -10.06
C ILE A 138 23.08 -10.75 -10.60
N ALA A 139 23.66 -9.77 -9.91
CA ALA A 139 24.91 -9.15 -10.32
C ALA A 139 26.07 -10.13 -10.37
N LEU A 140 26.20 -10.96 -9.33
CA LEU A 140 27.23 -11.99 -9.25
C LEU A 140 27.06 -13.02 -10.37
N LYS A 141 25.83 -13.50 -10.61
CA LYS A 141 25.54 -14.47 -11.68
C LYS A 141 25.76 -13.91 -13.09
N ARG A 142 25.54 -12.61 -13.29
CA ARG A 142 25.67 -11.93 -14.60
C ARG A 142 27.01 -11.24 -14.81
N GLY A 143 27.90 -11.25 -13.80
CA GLY A 143 29.20 -10.59 -13.85
C GLY A 143 29.11 -9.07 -13.88
N PHE A 144 28.06 -8.49 -13.28
CA PHE A 144 27.85 -7.05 -13.21
C PHE A 144 28.64 -6.47 -12.02
N ILE A 145 29.97 -6.46 -12.17
CA ILE A 145 30.93 -6.05 -11.14
C ILE A 145 31.78 -4.87 -11.66
N LEU A 146 31.89 -3.81 -10.87
CA LEU A 146 32.72 -2.63 -11.09
C LEU A 146 34.15 -2.83 -10.54
N SER A 147 35.05 -1.92 -10.91
CA SER A 147 36.40 -1.84 -10.33
C SER A 147 36.36 -1.72 -8.80
N GLY A 148 37.22 -2.48 -8.12
CA GLY A 148 37.24 -2.57 -6.66
C GLY A 148 36.20 -3.55 -6.09
N ASN A 149 35.73 -4.51 -6.90
CA ASN A 149 34.81 -5.58 -6.48
C ASN A 149 33.46 -5.07 -5.95
N ARG A 150 32.96 -3.96 -6.49
CA ARG A 150 31.66 -3.38 -6.14
C ARG A 150 30.60 -3.83 -7.13
N ILE A 151 29.38 -4.05 -6.67
CA ILE A 151 28.26 -4.44 -7.53
C ILE A 151 27.83 -3.29 -8.46
N ASP A 152 27.62 -3.59 -9.73
CA ASP A 152 27.04 -2.68 -10.73
C ASP A 152 25.50 -2.77 -10.71
N TYR A 153 24.91 -2.16 -9.68
CA TYR A 153 23.46 -2.16 -9.46
C TYR A 153 22.65 -1.55 -10.60
N GLU A 154 23.23 -0.62 -11.36
CA GLU A 154 22.53 -0.05 -12.51
C GLU A 154 22.40 -1.08 -13.62
N ARG A 155 23.47 -1.81 -13.92
CA ARG A 155 23.43 -2.82 -14.97
C ARG A 155 22.48 -3.96 -14.62
N VAL A 156 22.36 -4.30 -13.34
CA VAL A 156 21.33 -5.22 -12.81
C VAL A 156 19.93 -4.68 -13.09
N ALA A 157 19.61 -3.48 -12.61
CA ALA A 157 18.26 -2.92 -12.72
C ALA A 157 17.82 -2.72 -14.18
N ARG A 158 18.73 -2.24 -15.04
CA ARG A 158 18.46 -2.09 -16.47
C ARG A 158 18.15 -3.44 -17.12
N THR A 159 18.93 -4.47 -16.80
CA THR A 159 18.72 -5.83 -17.33
C THR A 159 17.37 -6.39 -16.89
N VAL A 160 16.98 -6.24 -15.62
CA VAL A 160 15.68 -6.70 -15.12
C VAL A 160 14.54 -5.96 -15.82
N LEU A 161 14.66 -4.65 -16.01
CA LEU A 161 13.65 -3.83 -16.69
C LEU A 161 13.52 -4.19 -18.17
N ASP A 162 14.64 -4.45 -18.85
CA ASP A 162 14.67 -4.84 -20.26
C ASP A 162 14.10 -6.26 -20.44
N GLU A 163 14.42 -7.20 -19.55
CA GLU A 163 13.85 -8.56 -19.55
C GLU A 163 12.35 -8.55 -19.27
N PHE A 164 11.88 -7.65 -18.40
CA PHE A 164 10.46 -7.43 -18.16
C PHE A 164 9.74 -6.91 -19.42
N ARG A 165 10.26 -5.84 -20.03
CA ARG A 165 9.70 -5.24 -21.25
C ARG A 165 9.70 -6.20 -22.44
N ALA A 166 10.71 -7.05 -22.53
CA ALA A 166 10.81 -8.08 -23.55
C ALA A 166 9.89 -9.28 -23.29
N GLY A 167 9.15 -9.32 -22.17
CA GLY A 167 8.29 -10.44 -21.78
C GLY A 167 9.07 -11.71 -21.41
N ILE A 168 10.39 -11.60 -21.20
CA ILE A 168 11.27 -12.73 -20.85
C ILE A 168 10.94 -13.24 -19.44
N LEU A 169 10.53 -12.34 -18.55
CA LEU A 169 10.10 -12.68 -17.19
C LEU A 169 8.69 -13.30 -17.13
N GLY A 170 8.05 -13.52 -18.28
CA GLY A 170 6.70 -14.05 -18.40
C GLY A 170 5.64 -12.97 -18.63
N ARG A 171 4.39 -13.39 -18.81
CA ARG A 171 3.25 -12.47 -18.93
C ARG A 171 2.98 -11.84 -17.57
N VAL A 172 3.46 -10.61 -17.38
CA VAL A 172 3.18 -9.81 -16.20
C VAL A 172 2.30 -8.65 -16.63
N THR A 173 1.13 -8.55 -16.02
CA THR A 173 0.16 -7.49 -16.25
C THR A 173 0.23 -6.52 -15.07
N LEU A 174 0.30 -5.20 -15.37
CA LEU A 174 0.35 -4.12 -14.37
C LEU A 174 -1.00 -3.41 -14.19
N GLU A 175 -2.04 -3.88 -14.87
CA GLU A 175 -3.39 -3.28 -14.84
C GLU A 175 -4.44 -4.39 -14.99
N TYR A 176 -5.50 -4.34 -14.19
CA TYR A 176 -6.70 -5.13 -14.45
C TYR A 176 -7.76 -4.25 -15.11
N PRO A 177 -8.58 -4.78 -16.03
CA PRO A 177 -9.65 -4.01 -16.64
C PRO A 177 -10.63 -3.53 -15.56
N ASP A 178 -10.98 -2.25 -15.64
CA ASP A 178 -12.08 -1.67 -14.87
C ASP A 178 -13.39 -2.34 -15.32
N PHE A 179 -14.10 -2.98 -14.39
CA PHE A 179 -15.45 -3.52 -14.62
C PHE A 179 -16.49 -2.70 -13.89
#